data_AF-A0A958SKM5-F1
#
_entry.id   AF-A0A958SKM5-F1
#
_cell.length_a   1.000
_cell.length_b   1.000
_cell.length_c   1.000
_cell.angle_alpha   90.00
_cell.angle_beta   90.00
_cell.angle_gamma   90.00
#
_symmetry.space_group_name_H-M   'P 1'
#
loop_
_entity.id
_entity.type
_entity.pdbx_description
1 polymer ?
#
loop_
_entity_poly.entity_id
_entity_poly.type
_entity_poly.pdbx_seq_one_letter_code
_entity_poly.pdbx_strand_id
1 'polypeptide(L)'
;MKNSVIEKAYIVSGLPHIYLAPERSPGWNSLNQSYQKIRQEIETINPDLILYFSTQWLSVLGYMFQGNPQPQWHHVDANWHELGDLPYAFKVDTVFPEIYSQEVSELGHNTRVVNYEGFPIDTGTIVAQMFLNPDNKFKAAMVSCNMYSEKEENLRLGQAAARALERYGKKAVAVVVSNLSNRFEIKEIDPGKDQISSNKDDEWNRKILEMLEEGDLEDVSQCAREFSRQANADMGFRGIWWLNGLCGESNHFSGDVYDYQPVWGTGAALIGLQPTVPIRARSRVECANQEEASQAEMVQSLATREGSTWAAPEKAIPNHTMDSESPSVSGPSVQGQKIDSAQAPEPVGAYPHARREGEWLFLSGVGPRKRNSKVIPGVELDDQGEILSYDVVTQTKSVIENVKTILESAGSSLEKVVDVQVFLTNMKADFPAFNAVYAETFAAIGATRTTVEVNRLPTPIAVEFKVIAKL
;
A
#
# COMPACT_ATOMS: atom_id res chain seq x y z
N MET A 1 21.71 -34.39 -5.23
CA MET A 1 21.04 -33.22 -5.82
C MET A 1 20.40 -32.47 -4.67
N LYS A 2 20.68 -31.17 -4.48
CA LYS A 2 20.03 -30.39 -3.41
C LYS A 2 18.50 -30.40 -3.64
N ASN A 3 17.67 -30.46 -2.60
CA ASN A 3 16.21 -30.36 -2.75
C ASN A 3 15.81 -28.95 -3.23
N SER A 4 14.59 -28.81 -3.78
CA SER A 4 14.04 -27.49 -4.11
C SER A 4 13.94 -26.62 -2.85
N VAL A 5 14.08 -25.30 -2.99
CA VAL A 5 13.95 -24.36 -1.86
C VAL A 5 12.54 -24.39 -1.25
N ILE A 6 11.52 -24.53 -2.11
CA ILE A 6 10.14 -24.80 -1.71
C ILE A 6 9.59 -25.98 -2.51
N GLU A 7 8.65 -26.71 -1.92
CA GLU A 7 8.05 -27.91 -2.53
C GLU A 7 6.79 -27.57 -3.31
N LYS A 8 5.99 -26.64 -2.78
CA LYS A 8 4.81 -26.06 -3.42
C LYS A 8 4.57 -24.68 -2.81
N ALA A 9 4.02 -23.77 -3.61
CA ALA A 9 3.54 -22.47 -3.16
C ALA A 9 2.01 -22.41 -3.23
N TYR A 10 1.40 -21.65 -2.34
CA TYR A 10 -0.04 -21.42 -2.31
C TYR A 10 -0.33 -19.93 -2.23
N ILE A 11 -1.42 -19.49 -2.88
CA ILE A 11 -2.01 -18.16 -2.72
C ILE A 11 -3.41 -18.37 -2.16
N VAL A 12 -3.70 -17.79 -1.00
CA VAL A 12 -4.94 -18.06 -0.27
C VAL A 12 -5.58 -16.77 0.27
N SER A 13 -6.91 -16.72 0.29
CA SER A 13 -7.64 -15.61 0.90
C SER A 13 -7.66 -15.70 2.42
N GLY A 14 -7.22 -14.63 3.08
CA GLY A 14 -7.20 -14.49 4.54
C GLY A 14 -8.48 -13.94 5.16
N LEU A 15 -9.61 -13.93 4.43
CA LEU A 15 -10.85 -13.31 4.92
C LEU A 15 -11.56 -14.18 5.97
N PRO A 16 -11.97 -13.62 7.11
CA PRO A 16 -12.48 -14.41 8.24
C PRO A 16 -13.86 -15.00 7.98
N HIS A 17 -14.65 -14.44 7.05
CA HIS A 17 -15.94 -14.99 6.60
C HIS A 17 -15.89 -16.47 6.26
N ILE A 18 -14.82 -16.87 5.56
CA ILE A 18 -14.61 -18.24 5.08
C ILE A 18 -14.53 -19.21 6.26
N TYR A 19 -13.95 -18.78 7.39
CA TYR A 19 -13.78 -19.61 8.58
C TYR A 19 -14.97 -19.48 9.55
N LEU A 20 -15.39 -18.25 9.86
CA LEU A 20 -16.34 -17.95 10.94
C LEU A 20 -17.80 -18.12 10.55
N ALA A 21 -18.14 -17.98 9.26
CA ALA A 21 -19.52 -17.98 8.80
C ALA A 21 -19.73 -18.66 7.44
N PRO A 22 -19.08 -19.81 7.14
CA PRO A 22 -19.17 -20.46 5.83
C PRO A 22 -20.63 -20.74 5.42
N GLU A 23 -21.49 -21.09 6.36
CA GLU A 23 -22.90 -21.42 6.12
C GLU A 23 -23.76 -20.25 5.62
N ARG A 24 -23.29 -19.00 5.77
CA ARG A 24 -24.05 -17.82 5.35
C ARG A 24 -24.04 -17.61 3.84
N SER A 25 -23.05 -18.14 3.13
CA SER A 25 -22.92 -17.99 1.67
C SER A 25 -22.46 -19.29 1.01
N PRO A 26 -23.09 -19.73 -0.10
CA PRO A 26 -22.59 -20.86 -0.87
C PRO A 26 -21.13 -20.71 -1.30
N GLY A 27 -20.70 -19.49 -1.67
CA GLY A 27 -19.32 -19.21 -2.07
C GLY A 27 -18.34 -19.31 -0.90
N TRP A 28 -18.69 -18.77 0.27
CA TRP A 28 -17.84 -18.85 1.45
C TRP A 28 -17.68 -20.30 1.92
N ASN A 29 -18.78 -21.07 1.89
CA ASN A 29 -18.74 -22.51 2.17
C ASN A 29 -17.90 -23.29 1.14
N SER A 30 -17.95 -22.93 -0.15
CA SER A 30 -17.13 -23.54 -1.19
C SER A 30 -15.64 -23.34 -0.89
N LEU A 31 -15.22 -22.10 -0.61
CA LEU A 31 -13.83 -21.78 -0.23
C LEU A 31 -13.40 -22.56 1.02
N ASN A 32 -14.26 -22.63 2.04
CA ASN A 32 -13.98 -23.39 3.27
C ASN A 32 -13.69 -24.87 2.98
N GLN A 33 -14.50 -25.50 2.12
CA GLN A 33 -14.30 -26.89 1.72
C GLN A 33 -13.04 -27.07 0.88
N SER A 34 -12.77 -26.13 -0.03
CA SER A 34 -11.59 -26.17 -0.90
C SER A 34 -10.27 -26.01 -0.14
N TYR A 35 -10.26 -25.26 0.98
CA TYR A 35 -9.13 -25.22 1.91
C TYR A 35 -8.73 -26.60 2.45
N GLN A 36 -9.68 -27.52 2.61
CA GLN A 36 -9.39 -28.88 3.09
C GLN A 36 -8.49 -29.65 2.11
N LYS A 37 -8.63 -29.41 0.80
CA LYS A 37 -7.77 -30.01 -0.23
C LYS A 37 -6.33 -29.53 -0.08
N ILE A 38 -6.14 -28.22 0.08
CA ILE A 38 -4.82 -27.62 0.31
C ILE A 38 -4.19 -28.17 1.60
N ARG A 39 -4.97 -28.26 2.68
CA ARG A 39 -4.51 -28.87 3.93
C ARG A 39 -4.01 -30.30 3.71
N GLN A 40 -4.79 -31.15 3.03
CA GLN A 40 -4.42 -32.54 2.75
C GLN A 40 -3.14 -32.63 1.90
N GLU A 41 -2.96 -31.73 0.94
CA GLU A 41 -1.73 -31.65 0.17
C GLU A 41 -0.53 -31.26 1.05
N ILE A 42 -0.65 -30.22 1.88
CA ILE A 42 0.41 -29.82 2.82
C ILE A 42 0.75 -30.99 3.77
N GLU A 43 -0.25 -31.71 4.26
CA GLU A 43 -0.06 -32.89 5.11
C GLU A 43 0.67 -34.03 4.37
N THR A 44 0.42 -34.20 3.08
CA THR A 44 1.07 -35.17 2.20
C THR A 44 2.52 -34.76 1.88
N ILE A 45 2.74 -33.47 1.61
CA ILE A 45 4.08 -32.89 1.43
C ILE A 45 4.88 -33.06 2.72
N ASN A 46 4.24 -32.96 3.89
CA ASN A 46 4.86 -33.07 5.20
C ASN A 46 6.10 -32.16 5.34
N PRO A 47 5.95 -30.83 5.19
CA PRO A 47 7.06 -29.88 5.27
C PRO A 47 7.57 -29.72 6.71
N ASP A 48 8.79 -29.23 6.87
CA ASP A 48 9.32 -28.81 8.17
C ASP A 48 8.83 -27.40 8.55
N LEU A 49 8.53 -26.57 7.54
CA LEU A 49 8.18 -25.16 7.67
C LEU A 49 7.07 -24.75 6.69
N ILE A 50 6.12 -23.94 7.18
CA ILE A 50 5.20 -23.14 6.37
C ILE A 50 5.64 -21.68 6.48
N LEU A 51 6.04 -21.08 5.35
CA LEU A 51 6.46 -19.70 5.27
C LEU A 51 5.32 -18.82 4.77
N TYR A 52 4.82 -17.94 5.63
CA TYR A 52 3.74 -17.01 5.33
C TYR A 52 4.26 -15.63 4.92
N PHE A 53 3.64 -15.06 3.89
CA PHE A 53 3.64 -13.63 3.59
C PHE A 53 2.19 -13.18 3.57
N SER A 54 1.79 -12.25 4.45
CA SER A 54 0.42 -11.74 4.48
C SER A 54 0.36 -10.27 4.10
N THR A 55 -0.54 -9.93 3.19
CA THR A 55 -0.85 -8.53 2.84
C THR A 55 -1.38 -7.73 4.03
N GLN A 56 -1.98 -8.40 5.03
CA GLN A 56 -2.55 -7.74 6.20
C GLN A 56 -1.55 -7.57 7.35
N TRP A 57 -0.36 -8.20 7.29
CA TRP A 57 0.65 -8.03 8.32
C TRP A 57 1.57 -6.84 8.06
N LEU A 58 1.08 -5.64 8.37
CA LEU A 58 1.69 -4.40 7.93
C LEU A 58 2.94 -4.00 8.73
N SER A 59 3.88 -3.37 8.03
CA SER A 59 5.08 -2.74 8.59
C SER A 59 5.42 -1.44 7.84
N VAL A 60 6.10 -0.51 8.51
CA VAL A 60 6.38 0.84 7.97
C VAL A 60 7.82 1.31 8.16
N LEU A 61 8.60 0.69 9.06
CA LEU A 61 9.98 1.09 9.37
C LEU A 61 11.04 0.11 8.85
N GLY A 62 10.62 -0.89 8.07
CA GLY A 62 11.40 -2.06 7.70
C GLY A 62 10.57 -3.33 7.80
N TYR A 63 11.23 -4.49 7.88
CA TYR A 63 10.57 -5.80 7.90
C TYR A 63 10.56 -6.43 9.29
N MET A 64 9.43 -7.05 9.64
CA MET A 64 9.24 -7.78 10.89
C MET A 64 9.14 -9.28 10.62
N PHE A 65 9.68 -10.08 11.54
CA PHE A 65 9.64 -11.54 11.48
C PHE A 65 9.18 -12.07 12.85
N GLN A 66 8.20 -12.98 12.89
CA GLN A 66 7.69 -13.47 14.16
C GLN A 66 8.71 -14.38 14.82
N GLY A 67 9.09 -14.08 16.06
CA GLY A 67 10.09 -14.80 16.84
C GLY A 67 9.57 -15.38 18.15
N ASN A 68 8.33 -15.07 18.55
CA ASN A 68 7.70 -15.79 19.66
C ASN A 68 7.50 -17.25 19.25
N PRO A 69 8.02 -18.25 19.99
CA PRO A 69 7.91 -19.66 19.62
C PRO A 69 6.48 -20.21 19.67
N GLN A 70 5.63 -19.64 20.54
CA GLN A 70 4.27 -20.13 20.81
C GLN A 70 3.28 -18.98 21.03
N PRO A 71 3.10 -18.07 20.06
CA PRO A 71 2.12 -17.02 20.20
C PRO A 71 0.73 -17.65 20.13
N GLN A 72 -0.08 -17.34 21.15
CA GLN A 72 -1.44 -17.83 21.29
C GLN A 72 -2.29 -16.69 21.84
N TRP A 73 -3.45 -16.43 21.21
CA TRP A 73 -4.38 -15.40 21.66
C TRP A 73 -5.80 -15.63 21.08
N HIS A 74 -6.75 -14.78 21.50
CA HIS A 74 -8.04 -14.62 20.82
C HIS A 74 -8.00 -13.34 19.98
N HIS A 75 -8.01 -13.50 18.67
CA HIS A 75 -8.06 -12.37 17.74
C HIS A 75 -9.49 -12.06 17.36
N VAL A 76 -9.84 -10.78 17.25
CA VAL A 76 -11.13 -10.33 16.74
C VAL A 76 -10.84 -9.39 15.58
N ASP A 77 -11.37 -9.70 14.41
CA ASP A 77 -11.17 -8.84 13.24
C ASP A 77 -11.84 -7.48 13.46
N ALA A 78 -11.13 -6.39 13.14
CA ALA A 78 -11.61 -5.04 13.41
C ALA A 78 -12.84 -4.66 12.57
N ASN A 79 -12.99 -5.21 11.37
CA ASN A 79 -14.13 -4.97 10.50
C ASN A 79 -15.25 -5.98 10.73
N TRP A 80 -14.90 -7.24 10.97
CA TRP A 80 -15.81 -8.39 10.98
C TRP A 80 -16.02 -8.98 12.38
N HIS A 81 -15.98 -8.14 13.41
CA HIS A 81 -16.04 -8.53 14.82
C HIS A 81 -17.36 -9.24 15.17
N GLU A 82 -18.43 -8.95 14.45
CA GLU A 82 -19.75 -9.58 14.58
C GLU A 82 -19.79 -11.04 14.13
N LEU A 83 -18.77 -11.52 13.40
CA LEU A 83 -18.67 -12.91 12.98
C LEU A 83 -18.14 -13.82 14.10
N GLY A 84 -17.44 -13.26 15.09
CA GLY A 84 -16.91 -13.98 16.24
C GLY A 84 -15.41 -13.78 16.44
N ASP A 85 -14.85 -14.60 17.33
CA ASP A 85 -13.43 -14.61 17.68
C ASP A 85 -12.66 -15.74 16.95
N LEU A 86 -11.38 -15.47 16.70
CA LEU A 86 -10.42 -16.39 16.09
C LEU A 86 -9.40 -16.81 17.16
N PRO A 87 -9.66 -17.88 17.92
CA PRO A 87 -8.68 -18.43 18.85
C PRO A 87 -7.56 -19.10 18.06
N TYR A 88 -6.36 -18.54 18.14
CA TYR A 88 -5.22 -19.05 17.38
C TYR A 88 -4.08 -19.46 18.30
N ALA A 89 -3.30 -20.44 17.84
CA ALA A 89 -2.01 -20.78 18.38
C ALA A 89 -1.08 -21.10 17.21
N PHE A 90 0.15 -20.61 17.25
CA PHE A 90 1.20 -21.00 16.31
C PHE A 90 2.29 -21.77 17.02
N LYS A 91 2.93 -22.68 16.28
CA LYS A 91 4.25 -23.21 16.59
C LYS A 91 5.28 -22.59 15.65
N VAL A 92 5.93 -21.51 16.07
CA VAL A 92 6.84 -20.74 15.21
C VAL A 92 8.25 -21.37 15.25
N ASP A 93 8.95 -21.38 14.12
CA ASP A 93 10.37 -21.72 14.11
C ASP A 93 11.20 -20.57 14.67
N THR A 94 12.07 -20.84 15.64
CA THR A 94 12.87 -19.80 16.32
C THR A 94 14.20 -19.51 15.63
N VAL A 95 14.59 -20.30 14.62
CA VAL A 95 15.88 -20.17 13.93
C VAL A 95 15.68 -19.46 12.59
N PHE A 96 14.67 -19.85 11.82
CA PHE A 96 14.42 -19.32 10.49
C PHE A 96 14.18 -17.80 10.45
N PRO A 97 13.40 -17.18 11.37
CA PRO A 97 13.22 -15.72 11.42
C PRO A 97 14.53 -14.95 11.53
N GLU A 98 15.50 -15.47 12.29
CA GLU A 98 16.83 -14.85 12.45
C GLU A 98 17.64 -14.94 11.15
N ILE A 99 17.64 -16.11 10.50
CA ILE A 99 18.31 -16.31 9.21
C ILE A 99 17.70 -15.36 8.17
N TYR A 100 16.37 -15.28 8.10
CA TYR A 100 15.69 -14.46 7.10
C TYR A 100 15.89 -12.96 7.39
N SER A 101 15.78 -12.56 8.66
CA SER A 101 16.10 -11.21 9.11
C SER A 101 17.53 -10.79 8.71
N GLN A 102 18.52 -11.69 8.87
CA GLN A 102 19.89 -11.43 8.46
C GLN A 102 19.99 -11.23 6.93
N GLU A 103 19.38 -12.11 6.13
CA GLU A 103 19.41 -11.99 4.67
C GLU A 103 18.84 -10.65 4.18
N VAL A 104 17.78 -10.17 4.82
CA VAL A 104 17.11 -8.90 4.50
C VAL A 104 17.89 -7.69 5.05
N SER A 105 18.52 -7.81 6.22
CA SER A 105 19.40 -6.77 6.77
C SER A 105 20.61 -6.52 5.86
N GLU A 106 21.18 -7.58 5.31
CA GLU A 106 22.29 -7.50 4.34
C GLU A 106 21.85 -6.91 2.98
N LEU A 107 20.55 -6.74 2.71
CA LEU A 107 20.05 -5.94 1.58
C LEU A 107 19.95 -4.45 1.90
N GLY A 108 20.29 -4.05 3.14
CA GLY A 108 20.25 -2.66 3.60
C GLY A 108 18.92 -2.24 4.26
N HIS A 109 17.98 -3.18 4.47
CA HIS A 109 16.71 -2.88 5.13
C HIS A 109 16.83 -3.04 6.65
N ASN A 110 16.10 -2.19 7.38
CA ASN A 110 15.89 -2.42 8.81
C ASN A 110 15.05 -3.68 9.02
N THR A 111 15.47 -4.52 9.95
CA THR A 111 14.75 -5.75 10.30
C THR A 111 14.52 -5.85 11.81
N ARG A 112 13.44 -6.52 12.20
CA ARG A 112 13.13 -6.82 13.61
C ARG A 112 12.52 -8.20 13.74
N VAL A 113 13.11 -9.02 14.59
CA VAL A 113 12.46 -10.24 15.05
C VAL A 113 11.56 -9.87 16.23
N VAL A 114 10.24 -9.98 16.04
CA VAL A 114 9.24 -9.57 17.03
C VAL A 114 8.93 -10.75 17.95
N ASN A 115 9.22 -10.61 19.24
CA ASN A 115 8.99 -11.65 20.24
C ASN A 115 8.37 -11.02 21.48
N TYR A 116 7.09 -10.65 21.35
CA TYR A 116 6.32 -10.02 22.41
C TYR A 116 5.07 -10.86 22.70
N GLU A 117 4.73 -10.98 23.97
CA GLU A 117 3.43 -11.50 24.38
C GLU A 117 2.32 -10.56 23.89
N GLY A 118 1.25 -11.12 23.32
CA GLY A 118 0.14 -10.34 22.77
C GLY A 118 0.47 -9.57 21.49
N PHE A 119 1.60 -9.86 20.81
CA PHE A 119 1.90 -9.24 19.53
C PHE A 119 0.78 -9.51 18.51
N PRO A 120 0.26 -8.49 17.80
CA PRO A 120 -0.91 -8.64 16.94
C PRO A 120 -0.52 -9.28 15.60
N ILE A 121 -0.59 -10.61 15.53
CA ILE A 121 -0.60 -11.32 14.25
C ILE A 121 -1.90 -10.96 13.53
N ASP A 122 -1.83 -10.70 12.23
CA ASP A 122 -2.96 -10.23 11.42
C ASP A 122 -4.00 -11.32 11.15
N THR A 123 -5.24 -10.90 10.85
CA THR A 123 -6.36 -11.80 10.55
C THR A 123 -6.01 -12.80 9.45
N GLY A 124 -5.39 -12.33 8.37
CA GLY A 124 -5.05 -13.17 7.22
C GLY A 124 -4.15 -14.34 7.58
N THR A 125 -3.03 -14.08 8.24
CA THR A 125 -2.11 -15.15 8.69
C THR A 125 -2.80 -16.11 9.65
N ILE A 126 -3.63 -15.60 10.56
CA ILE A 126 -4.39 -16.43 11.51
C ILE A 126 -5.36 -17.37 10.79
N VAL A 127 -6.20 -16.83 9.89
CA VAL A 127 -7.18 -17.62 9.12
C VAL A 127 -6.48 -18.68 8.28
N ALA A 128 -5.40 -18.32 7.58
CA ALA A 128 -4.60 -19.26 6.81
C ALA A 128 -4.00 -20.37 7.70
N GLN A 129 -3.44 -20.05 8.86
CA GLN A 129 -2.93 -21.04 9.81
C GLN A 129 -4.02 -21.99 10.31
N MET A 130 -5.20 -21.46 10.66
CA MET A 130 -6.32 -22.26 11.17
C MET A 130 -6.87 -23.23 10.12
N PHE A 131 -6.83 -22.89 8.83
CA PHE A 131 -7.18 -23.82 7.76
C PHE A 131 -6.07 -24.82 7.43
N LEU A 132 -4.84 -24.33 7.26
CA LEU A 132 -3.75 -25.10 6.65
C LEU A 132 -2.99 -25.97 7.65
N ASN A 133 -2.97 -25.59 8.93
CA ASN A 133 -2.19 -26.27 9.97
C ASN A 133 -2.83 -26.11 11.38
N PRO A 134 -4.13 -26.40 11.58
CA PRO A 134 -4.82 -26.14 12.85
C PRO A 134 -4.21 -26.86 14.05
N ASP A 135 -3.63 -28.05 13.83
CA ASP A 135 -3.03 -28.87 14.88
C ASP A 135 -1.55 -28.51 15.17
N ASN A 136 -1.02 -27.46 14.54
CA ASN A 136 0.38 -27.02 14.67
C ASN A 136 1.41 -28.14 14.43
N LYS A 137 1.10 -29.04 13.48
CA LYS A 137 1.96 -30.16 13.09
C LYS A 137 3.28 -29.64 12.52
N PHE A 138 3.20 -28.62 11.67
CA PHE A 138 4.34 -27.99 11.00
C PHE A 138 4.71 -26.68 11.69
N LYS A 139 5.98 -26.29 11.62
CA LYS A 139 6.38 -24.99 12.15
C LYS A 139 5.98 -23.86 11.21
N ALA A 140 5.64 -22.71 11.74
CA ALA A 140 5.37 -21.50 10.97
C ALA A 140 6.58 -20.56 10.98
N ALA A 141 6.76 -19.81 9.90
CA ALA A 141 7.51 -18.57 9.87
C ALA A 141 6.73 -17.54 9.05
N MET A 142 6.95 -16.26 9.32
CA MET A 142 6.21 -15.19 8.66
C MET A 142 7.05 -13.94 8.54
N VAL A 143 6.80 -13.16 7.48
CA VAL A 143 7.40 -11.84 7.23
C VAL A 143 6.31 -10.81 6.98
N SER A 144 6.51 -9.59 7.48
CA SER A 144 5.55 -8.50 7.30
C SER A 144 5.54 -7.96 5.86
N CYS A 145 4.40 -7.42 5.45
CA CYS A 145 4.23 -6.61 4.26
C CYS A 145 4.61 -5.15 4.57
N ASN A 146 5.68 -4.63 3.97
CA ASN A 146 6.06 -3.23 4.16
C ASN A 146 5.23 -2.35 3.21
N MET A 147 4.49 -1.40 3.79
CA MET A 147 3.56 -0.55 3.03
C MET A 147 4.25 0.28 1.95
N TYR A 148 5.51 0.64 2.16
CA TYR A 148 6.29 1.49 1.25
C TYR A 148 7.08 0.70 0.20
N SER A 149 7.15 -0.62 0.33
CA SER A 149 7.98 -1.46 -0.55
C SER A 149 7.34 -1.66 -1.91
N GLU A 150 8.05 -1.38 -3.00
CA GLU A 150 7.56 -1.56 -4.38
C GLU A 150 8.05 -2.88 -5.01
N LYS A 151 7.82 -3.06 -6.31
CA LYS A 151 8.15 -4.27 -7.08
C LYS A 151 9.56 -4.80 -6.80
N GLU A 152 10.59 -4.00 -7.08
CA GLU A 152 11.99 -4.43 -6.94
C GLU A 152 12.34 -4.83 -5.50
N GLU A 153 11.83 -4.11 -4.50
CA GLU A 153 12.07 -4.43 -3.09
C GLU A 153 11.40 -5.74 -2.68
N ASN A 154 10.15 -5.98 -3.10
CA ASN A 154 9.45 -7.23 -2.82
C ASN A 154 10.07 -8.43 -3.54
N LEU A 155 10.54 -8.26 -4.78
CA LEU A 155 11.30 -9.30 -5.48
C LEU A 155 12.56 -9.68 -4.69
N ARG A 156 13.33 -8.69 -4.21
CA ARG A 156 14.53 -8.92 -3.39
C ARG A 156 14.21 -9.56 -2.04
N LEU A 157 13.10 -9.17 -1.42
CA LEU A 157 12.60 -9.79 -0.19
C LEU A 157 12.30 -11.28 -0.42
N GLY A 158 11.68 -11.63 -1.55
CA GLY A 158 11.44 -13.02 -1.96
C GLY A 158 12.74 -13.79 -2.21
N GLN A 159 13.69 -13.19 -2.95
CA GLN A 159 15.01 -13.78 -3.18
C GLN A 159 15.78 -14.00 -1.88
N ALA A 160 15.65 -13.09 -0.90
CA ALA A 160 16.19 -13.24 0.44
C ALA A 160 15.53 -14.42 1.19
N ALA A 161 14.23 -14.62 1.05
CA ALA A 161 13.56 -15.82 1.59
C ALA A 161 14.13 -17.09 0.95
N ALA A 162 14.37 -17.09 -0.36
CA ALA A 162 14.93 -18.25 -1.04
C ALA A 162 16.32 -18.62 -0.49
N ARG A 163 17.19 -17.62 -0.30
CA ARG A 163 18.52 -17.81 0.32
C ARG A 163 18.42 -18.27 1.77
N ALA A 164 17.51 -17.69 2.55
CA ALA A 164 17.28 -18.08 3.93
C ALA A 164 16.82 -19.55 4.03
N LEU A 165 15.93 -19.99 3.15
CA LEU A 165 15.47 -21.37 3.07
C LEU A 165 16.58 -22.34 2.62
N GLU A 166 17.41 -21.94 1.65
CA GLU A 166 18.56 -22.76 1.25
C GLU A 166 19.58 -22.92 2.41
N ARG A 167 19.83 -21.84 3.17
CA ARG A 167 20.66 -21.88 4.38
C ARG A 167 20.03 -22.71 5.50
N TYR A 168 18.71 -22.64 5.64
CA TYR A 168 17.96 -23.41 6.64
C TYR A 168 17.98 -24.91 6.33
N GLY A 169 17.97 -25.28 5.05
CA GLY A 169 18.20 -26.65 4.58
C GLY A 169 17.08 -27.64 4.90
N LYS A 170 15.87 -27.14 5.21
CA LYS A 170 14.70 -27.96 5.54
C LYS A 170 13.59 -27.82 4.50
N LYS A 171 12.67 -28.79 4.48
CA LYS A 171 11.55 -28.83 3.54
C LYS A 171 10.55 -27.73 3.87
N ALA A 172 10.16 -26.92 2.89
CA ALA A 172 9.25 -25.81 3.11
C ALA A 172 8.15 -25.73 2.06
N VAL A 173 7.01 -25.18 2.47
CA VAL A 173 5.96 -24.67 1.57
C VAL A 173 5.81 -23.17 1.82
N ALA A 174 5.47 -22.43 0.76
CA ALA A 174 5.23 -20.99 0.84
C ALA A 174 3.72 -20.70 0.74
N VAL A 175 3.24 -19.74 1.51
CA VAL A 175 1.84 -19.32 1.53
C VAL A 175 1.79 -17.79 1.43
N VAL A 176 1.29 -17.29 0.32
CA VAL A 176 0.89 -15.89 0.20
C VAL A 176 -0.55 -15.76 0.65
N VAL A 177 -0.79 -14.97 1.69
CA VAL A 177 -2.13 -14.59 2.11
C VAL A 177 -2.46 -13.26 1.47
N SER A 178 -3.32 -13.29 0.45
CA SER A 178 -3.73 -12.13 -0.34
C SER A 178 -5.07 -12.42 -1.01
N ASN A 179 -5.92 -11.42 -1.10
CA ASN A 179 -7.05 -11.47 -2.04
C ASN A 179 -6.58 -11.09 -3.46
N LEU A 180 -7.47 -11.25 -4.44
CA LEU A 180 -7.33 -10.70 -5.79
C LEU A 180 -7.81 -9.24 -5.80
N SER A 181 -8.90 -8.92 -6.51
CA SER A 181 -9.54 -7.61 -6.41
C SER A 181 -10.05 -7.34 -5.00
N ASN A 182 -9.69 -6.20 -4.42
CA ASN A 182 -9.96 -5.87 -3.03
C ASN A 182 -10.95 -4.70 -2.89
N ARG A 183 -12.05 -4.75 -3.63
CA ARG A 183 -13.15 -3.79 -3.53
C ARG A 183 -14.26 -4.40 -2.69
N PHE A 184 -14.43 -3.91 -1.47
CA PHE A 184 -15.51 -4.36 -0.59
C PHE A 184 -16.82 -3.65 -0.90
N GLU A 185 -17.93 -4.36 -0.66
CA GLU A 185 -19.23 -3.72 -0.55
C GLU A 185 -19.29 -2.83 0.69
N ILE A 186 -19.61 -1.55 0.50
CA ILE A 186 -19.67 -0.54 1.58
C ILE A 186 -21.03 -0.47 2.27
N LYS A 187 -21.98 -1.30 1.83
CA LYS A 187 -23.31 -1.46 2.42
C LYS A 187 -23.44 -2.90 2.91
N GLU A 188 -24.36 -3.10 3.84
CA GLU A 188 -24.75 -4.45 4.24
C GLU A 188 -25.29 -5.22 3.03
N ILE A 189 -24.86 -6.46 2.90
CA ILE A 189 -25.25 -7.37 1.82
C ILE A 189 -26.02 -8.57 2.39
N ASP A 190 -26.76 -9.25 1.53
CA ASP A 190 -27.27 -10.60 1.77
C ASP A 190 -26.14 -11.58 1.41
N PRO A 191 -25.46 -12.26 2.37
CA PRO A 191 -24.32 -13.12 2.08
C PRO A 191 -24.63 -14.26 1.10
N GLY A 192 -25.88 -14.73 1.08
CA GLY A 192 -26.34 -15.76 0.13
C GLY A 192 -26.37 -15.29 -1.32
N LYS A 193 -26.23 -13.99 -1.56
CA LYS A 193 -26.19 -13.34 -2.88
C LYS A 193 -24.92 -12.51 -3.08
N ASP A 194 -23.89 -12.78 -2.30
CA ASP A 194 -22.59 -12.15 -2.46
C ASP A 194 -22.06 -12.36 -3.89
N GLN A 195 -21.45 -11.32 -4.44
CA GLN A 195 -20.97 -11.27 -5.81
C GLN A 195 -19.79 -10.31 -5.89
N ILE A 196 -18.96 -10.43 -6.91
CA ILE A 196 -17.84 -9.51 -7.11
C ILE A 196 -18.40 -8.10 -7.35
N SER A 197 -17.86 -7.10 -6.65
CA SER A 197 -18.39 -5.72 -6.65
C SER A 197 -18.36 -5.05 -8.03
N SER A 198 -17.53 -5.52 -8.95
CA SER A 198 -17.46 -5.01 -10.32
C SER A 198 -17.22 -6.13 -11.31
N ASN A 199 -17.95 -6.14 -12.43
CA ASN A 199 -17.68 -7.05 -13.55
C ASN A 199 -16.25 -6.89 -14.07
N LYS A 200 -15.71 -5.67 -14.05
CA LYS A 200 -14.33 -5.40 -14.45
C LYS A 200 -13.33 -6.04 -13.50
N ASP A 201 -13.63 -6.01 -12.20
CA ASP A 201 -12.80 -6.65 -11.18
C ASP A 201 -12.82 -8.18 -11.40
N ASP A 202 -13.99 -8.77 -11.68
CA ASP A 202 -14.13 -10.21 -12.01
C ASP A 202 -13.38 -10.61 -13.28
N GLU A 203 -13.48 -9.84 -14.36
CA GLU A 203 -12.73 -10.08 -15.61
C GLU A 203 -11.22 -10.08 -15.38
N TRP A 204 -10.72 -9.14 -14.58
CA TRP A 204 -9.31 -9.08 -14.23
C TRP A 204 -8.89 -10.23 -13.32
N ASN A 205 -9.70 -10.58 -12.32
CA ASN A 205 -9.44 -11.73 -11.47
C ASN A 205 -9.31 -13.02 -12.29
N ARG A 206 -10.22 -13.25 -13.23
CA ARG A 206 -10.20 -14.44 -14.11
C ARG A 206 -8.94 -14.50 -14.97
N LYS A 207 -8.51 -13.37 -15.55
CA LYS A 207 -7.25 -13.32 -16.32
C LYS A 207 -6.04 -13.69 -15.46
N ILE A 208 -5.99 -13.17 -14.23
CA ILE A 208 -4.92 -13.52 -13.28
C ILE A 208 -4.96 -15.00 -12.93
N LEU A 209 -6.17 -15.56 -12.70
CA LEU A 209 -6.35 -16.97 -12.40
C LEU A 209 -5.95 -17.88 -13.56
N GLU A 210 -6.32 -17.55 -14.79
CA GLU A 210 -5.92 -18.27 -16.01
C GLU A 210 -4.40 -18.33 -16.13
N MET A 211 -3.70 -17.19 -16.00
CA MET A 211 -2.23 -17.16 -16.04
C MET A 211 -1.60 -17.99 -14.91
N LEU A 212 -2.16 -17.93 -13.70
CA LEU A 212 -1.66 -18.72 -12.57
C LEU A 212 -1.91 -20.22 -12.77
N GLU A 213 -3.03 -20.62 -13.37
CA GLU A 213 -3.34 -22.00 -13.74
C GLU A 213 -2.35 -22.53 -14.79
N GLU A 214 -1.99 -21.70 -15.78
CA GLU A 214 -0.99 -22.00 -16.80
C GLU A 214 0.45 -22.04 -16.25
N GLY A 215 0.68 -21.56 -15.02
CA GLY A 215 1.97 -21.56 -14.35
C GLY A 215 2.81 -20.30 -14.59
N ASP A 216 2.22 -19.25 -15.14
CA ASP A 216 2.87 -18.01 -15.59
C ASP A 216 3.09 -16.99 -14.47
N LEU A 217 3.71 -17.43 -13.37
CA LEU A 217 3.94 -16.60 -12.18
C LEU A 217 4.72 -15.30 -12.47
N GLU A 218 5.74 -15.37 -13.32
CA GLU A 218 6.56 -14.20 -13.67
C GLU A 218 5.73 -13.17 -14.43
N ASP A 219 4.91 -13.61 -15.39
CA ASP A 219 4.05 -12.73 -16.18
C ASP A 219 2.95 -12.09 -15.31
N VAL A 220 2.37 -12.84 -14.36
CA VAL A 220 1.45 -12.26 -13.38
C VAL A 220 2.16 -11.19 -12.54
N SER A 221 3.40 -11.44 -12.13
CA SER A 221 4.22 -10.45 -11.41
C SER A 221 4.51 -9.20 -12.24
N GLN A 222 4.71 -9.32 -13.56
CA GLN A 222 4.87 -8.16 -14.45
C GLN A 222 3.57 -7.36 -14.60
N CYS A 223 2.43 -8.03 -14.67
CA CYS A 223 1.11 -7.40 -14.84
C CYS A 223 0.51 -6.84 -13.54
N ALA A 224 1.10 -7.14 -12.38
CA ALA A 224 0.57 -6.79 -11.05
C ALA A 224 0.22 -5.29 -10.88
N ARG A 225 1.02 -4.37 -11.45
CA ARG A 225 0.74 -2.92 -11.39
C ARG A 225 -0.53 -2.56 -12.15
N GLU A 226 -0.71 -3.14 -13.33
CA GLU A 226 -1.89 -2.89 -14.16
C GLU A 226 -3.13 -3.53 -13.54
N PHE A 227 -3.02 -4.76 -13.03
CA PHE A 227 -4.09 -5.40 -12.26
C PHE A 227 -4.50 -4.54 -11.05
N SER A 228 -3.53 -4.07 -10.28
CA SER A 228 -3.78 -3.18 -9.14
C SER A 228 -4.50 -1.90 -9.53
N ARG A 229 -4.06 -1.26 -10.61
CA ARG A 229 -4.67 -0.03 -11.12
C ARG A 229 -6.10 -0.25 -11.61
N GLN A 230 -6.38 -1.39 -12.22
CA GLN A 230 -7.64 -1.64 -12.90
C GLN A 230 -8.70 -2.27 -11.99
N ALA A 231 -8.29 -3.13 -11.07
CA ALA A 231 -9.15 -3.98 -10.24
C ALA A 231 -8.95 -3.80 -8.72
N ASN A 232 -8.18 -2.79 -8.30
CA ASN A 232 -7.90 -2.49 -6.89
C ASN A 232 -7.36 -3.72 -6.14
N ALA A 233 -6.30 -4.32 -6.67
CA ALA A 233 -5.73 -5.54 -6.10
C ALA A 233 -5.28 -5.34 -4.65
N ASP A 234 -5.41 -6.40 -3.84
CA ASP A 234 -5.08 -6.38 -2.42
C ASP A 234 -3.63 -5.95 -2.17
N MET A 235 -3.45 -4.86 -1.43
CA MET A 235 -2.16 -4.23 -1.16
C MET A 235 -1.28 -4.05 -2.41
N GLY A 236 -1.87 -3.68 -3.56
CA GLY A 236 -1.13 -3.52 -4.81
C GLY A 236 -0.56 -4.83 -5.35
N PHE A 237 -1.14 -5.95 -4.93
CA PHE A 237 -0.72 -7.32 -5.23
C PHE A 237 0.73 -7.63 -4.85
N ARG A 238 1.32 -6.92 -3.86
CA ARG A 238 2.73 -7.06 -3.44
C ARG A 238 3.16 -8.50 -3.15
N GLY A 239 2.24 -9.34 -2.66
CA GLY A 239 2.49 -10.76 -2.39
C GLY A 239 2.95 -11.55 -3.62
N ILE A 240 2.52 -11.17 -4.84
CA ILE A 240 2.96 -11.84 -6.06
C ILE A 240 4.42 -11.54 -6.38
N TRP A 241 4.91 -10.32 -6.10
CA TRP A 241 6.30 -9.96 -6.31
C TRP A 241 7.21 -10.70 -5.33
N TRP A 242 6.79 -10.78 -4.06
CA TRP A 242 7.48 -11.60 -3.07
C TRP A 242 7.55 -13.06 -3.50
N LEU A 243 6.43 -13.62 -3.96
CA LEU A 243 6.37 -15.01 -4.41
C LEU A 243 7.25 -15.25 -5.64
N ASN A 244 7.18 -14.37 -6.63
CA ASN A 244 8.00 -14.48 -7.84
C ASN A 244 9.50 -14.43 -7.51
N GLY A 245 9.92 -13.53 -6.62
CA GLY A 245 11.30 -13.46 -6.14
C GLY A 245 11.74 -14.72 -5.40
N LEU A 246 10.87 -15.31 -4.57
CA LEU A 246 11.09 -16.58 -3.88
C LEU A 246 11.22 -17.75 -4.86
N CYS A 247 10.38 -17.74 -5.89
CA CYS A 247 10.29 -18.76 -6.93
C CYS A 247 11.34 -18.64 -8.03
N GLY A 248 12.29 -17.71 -7.89
CA GLY A 248 13.41 -17.55 -8.81
C GLY A 248 13.05 -16.89 -10.13
N GLU A 249 11.96 -16.11 -10.18
CA GLU A 249 11.49 -15.32 -11.33
C GLU A 249 11.45 -16.15 -12.62
N SER A 250 10.48 -17.06 -12.69
CA SER A 250 10.27 -17.96 -13.83
C SER A 250 8.80 -18.41 -13.91
N ASN A 251 8.40 -18.95 -15.05
CA ASN A 251 7.09 -19.56 -15.28
C ASN A 251 7.12 -21.11 -15.20
N HIS A 252 8.09 -21.68 -14.50
CA HIS A 252 8.25 -23.13 -14.43
C HIS A 252 7.36 -23.76 -13.35
N PHE A 253 6.06 -23.61 -13.49
CA PHE A 253 5.05 -24.09 -12.54
C PHE A 253 3.92 -24.85 -13.24
N SER A 254 3.29 -25.74 -12.49
CA SER A 254 1.95 -26.25 -12.79
C SER A 254 1.00 -25.59 -11.80
N GLY A 255 0.00 -24.87 -12.30
CA GLY A 255 -0.98 -24.19 -11.49
C GLY A 255 -2.24 -25.02 -11.25
N ASP A 256 -2.81 -24.88 -10.06
CA ASP A 256 -4.10 -25.43 -9.67
C ASP A 256 -4.95 -24.31 -9.07
N VAL A 257 -6.07 -23.95 -9.70
CA VAL A 257 -7.07 -23.07 -9.07
C VAL A 257 -8.11 -23.94 -8.36
N TYR A 258 -8.00 -24.05 -7.04
CA TYR A 258 -8.90 -24.90 -6.24
C TYR A 258 -10.31 -24.31 -6.13
N ASP A 259 -10.39 -22.98 -6.03
CA ASP A 259 -11.65 -22.25 -5.93
C ASP A 259 -11.46 -20.75 -6.17
N TYR A 260 -12.54 -20.09 -6.59
CA TYR A 260 -12.62 -18.63 -6.74
C TYR A 260 -14.06 -18.18 -6.51
N GLN A 261 -14.27 -17.36 -5.47
CA GLN A 261 -15.59 -16.92 -5.03
C GLN A 261 -15.55 -15.46 -4.56
N PRO A 262 -16.69 -14.75 -4.58
CA PRO A 262 -16.82 -13.49 -3.90
C PRO A 262 -16.78 -13.67 -2.38
N VAL A 263 -16.09 -12.75 -1.69
CA VAL A 263 -16.22 -12.58 -0.25
C VAL A 263 -16.36 -11.11 0.05
N TRP A 264 -17.58 -10.71 0.41
CA TRP A 264 -18.00 -9.34 0.67
C TRP A 264 -17.65 -8.39 -0.48
N GLY A 265 -17.94 -8.79 -1.72
CA GLY A 265 -17.58 -8.01 -2.92
C GLY A 265 -16.19 -8.26 -3.48
N THR A 266 -15.25 -8.74 -2.66
CA THR A 266 -13.86 -8.96 -3.08
C THR A 266 -13.67 -10.29 -3.81
N GLY A 267 -12.58 -10.42 -4.58
CA GLY A 267 -12.20 -11.66 -5.22
C GLY A 267 -11.32 -12.51 -4.31
N ALA A 268 -11.86 -13.60 -3.77
CA ALA A 268 -11.13 -14.56 -2.95
C ALA A 268 -10.84 -15.83 -3.76
N ALA A 269 -9.58 -16.24 -3.79
CA ALA A 269 -9.14 -17.42 -4.52
C ALA A 269 -8.23 -18.30 -3.67
N LEU A 270 -8.18 -19.58 -4.04
CA LEU A 270 -7.28 -20.58 -3.51
C LEU A 270 -6.51 -21.19 -4.67
N ILE A 271 -5.21 -20.93 -4.72
CA ILE A 271 -4.33 -21.33 -5.83
C ILE A 271 -3.14 -22.13 -5.28
N GLY A 272 -2.72 -23.16 -6.01
CA GLY A 272 -1.49 -23.91 -5.80
C GLY A 272 -0.56 -23.77 -7.00
N LEU A 273 0.73 -23.62 -6.75
CA LEU A 273 1.77 -23.56 -7.77
C LEU A 273 2.84 -24.60 -7.44
N GLN A 274 2.87 -25.67 -8.23
CA GLN A 274 3.85 -26.75 -8.11
C GLN A 274 5.04 -26.44 -9.03
N PRO A 275 6.27 -26.25 -8.50
CA PRO A 275 7.45 -26.12 -9.33
C PRO A 275 7.63 -27.35 -10.24
N THR A 276 7.80 -27.12 -11.55
CA THR A 276 8.13 -28.18 -12.53
C THR A 276 9.63 -28.40 -12.63
N VAL A 277 10.42 -27.44 -12.16
CA VAL A 277 11.87 -27.53 -11.98
C VAL A 277 12.24 -27.18 -10.54
N PRO A 278 13.32 -27.76 -9.97
CA PRO A 278 13.76 -27.42 -8.62
C PRO A 278 14.15 -25.94 -8.51
N ILE A 279 13.53 -25.22 -7.59
CA ILE A 279 13.85 -23.81 -7.31
C ILE A 279 15.19 -23.75 -6.58
N ARG A 280 16.03 -22.79 -6.99
CA ARG A 280 17.32 -22.49 -6.40
C ARG A 280 17.36 -21.03 -5.97
N ALA A 281 17.98 -20.76 -4.83
CA ALA A 281 18.23 -19.39 -4.44
C ALA A 281 19.24 -18.77 -5.39
N ARG A 282 18.94 -17.57 -5.89
CA ARG A 282 19.92 -16.77 -6.64
C ARG A 282 20.96 -16.21 -5.68
N SER A 283 22.22 -16.25 -6.09
CA SER A 283 23.31 -15.62 -5.36
C SER A 283 23.14 -14.10 -5.33
N ARG A 284 23.72 -13.44 -4.32
CA ARG A 284 23.69 -11.97 -4.21
C ARG A 284 24.30 -11.28 -5.44
N VAL A 285 25.33 -11.89 -6.05
CA VAL A 285 26.00 -11.37 -7.25
C VAL A 285 25.08 -11.43 -8.46
N GLU A 286 24.36 -12.54 -8.65
CA GLU A 286 23.36 -12.67 -9.72
C GLU A 286 22.23 -11.65 -9.57
N CYS A 287 21.75 -11.43 -8.34
CA CYS A 287 20.75 -10.40 -8.04
C CYS A 287 21.26 -8.98 -8.32
N ALA A 288 22.51 -8.67 -7.94
CA ALA A 288 23.11 -7.35 -8.15
C ALA A 288 23.38 -7.04 -9.63
N ASN A 289 23.80 -8.04 -10.42
CA ASN A 289 24.03 -7.85 -11.85
C ASN A 289 22.74 -7.56 -12.63
N GLN A 290 21.60 -8.12 -12.20
CA GLN A 290 20.29 -7.75 -12.75
C GLN A 290 19.89 -6.31 -12.39
N GLU A 291 20.26 -5.84 -11.20
CA GLU A 291 20.04 -4.45 -10.80
C GLU A 291 20.87 -3.49 -11.65
N GLU A 292 22.16 -3.77 -11.86
CA GLU A 292 22.99 -2.99 -12.77
C GLU A 292 22.46 -3.03 -14.20
N ALA A 293 21.99 -4.20 -14.68
CA ALA A 293 21.42 -4.31 -16.02
C ALA A 293 20.10 -3.53 -16.16
N SER A 294 19.18 -3.65 -15.20
CA SER A 294 17.89 -2.94 -15.19
C SER A 294 18.08 -1.43 -15.05
N GLN A 295 18.99 -0.99 -14.15
CA GLN A 295 19.36 0.40 -14.01
C GLN A 295 20.11 0.91 -15.24
N ALA A 296 20.99 0.11 -15.85
CA ALA A 296 21.70 0.48 -17.08
C ALA A 296 20.73 0.59 -18.27
N GLU A 297 19.76 -0.30 -18.41
CA GLU A 297 18.70 -0.19 -19.43
C GLU A 297 17.84 1.05 -19.20
N MET A 298 17.46 1.34 -17.94
CA MET A 298 16.74 2.57 -17.59
C MET A 298 17.59 3.82 -17.88
N VAL A 299 18.87 3.83 -17.46
CA VAL A 299 19.82 4.91 -17.72
C VAL A 299 20.10 5.07 -19.21
N GLN A 300 20.19 3.99 -19.98
CA GLN A 300 20.39 4.03 -21.43
C GLN A 300 19.12 4.52 -22.16
N SER A 301 17.93 4.20 -21.65
CA SER A 301 16.66 4.79 -22.11
C SER A 301 16.55 6.28 -21.79
N LEU A 302 17.19 6.73 -20.69
CA LEU A 302 17.25 8.13 -20.28
C LEU A 302 18.41 8.89 -20.94
N ALA A 303 19.51 8.22 -21.29
CA ALA A 303 20.69 8.79 -21.95
C ALA A 303 20.50 8.93 -23.47
N THR A 304 19.61 8.15 -24.07
CA THR A 304 19.14 8.31 -25.46
C THR A 304 18.09 9.41 -25.61
N ARG A 305 17.60 10.01 -24.50
CA ARG A 305 16.91 11.31 -24.54
C ARG A 305 17.94 12.42 -24.75
N GLU A 306 18.02 12.95 -25.97
CA GLU A 306 18.80 14.16 -26.24
C GLU A 306 18.29 15.33 -25.39
N GLY A 307 19.18 15.92 -24.58
CA GLY A 307 18.94 17.24 -23.97
C GLY A 307 19.32 17.46 -22.50
N SER A 308 19.91 16.51 -21.77
CA SER A 308 20.30 16.76 -20.37
C SER A 308 21.73 17.29 -20.24
N THR A 309 21.88 18.55 -19.82
CA THR A 309 23.17 19.25 -19.59
C THR A 309 23.42 19.55 -18.11
N TRP A 310 22.78 18.81 -17.20
CA TRP A 310 22.88 19.07 -15.78
C TRP A 310 24.19 18.54 -15.19
N ALA A 311 25.00 19.43 -14.60
CA ALA A 311 26.17 19.08 -13.80
C ALA A 311 25.84 19.22 -12.30
N ALA A 312 26.13 18.18 -11.51
CA ALA A 312 25.89 18.18 -10.07
C ALA A 312 26.87 19.11 -9.32
N PRO A 313 26.43 19.90 -8.33
CA PRO A 313 27.34 20.74 -7.54
C PRO A 313 28.10 19.93 -6.48
N GLU A 314 29.41 20.23 -6.35
CA GLU A 314 30.44 19.50 -5.57
C GLU A 314 30.44 19.68 -4.04
N LYS A 315 29.43 20.31 -3.43
CA LYS A 315 29.50 20.63 -1.99
C LYS A 315 28.76 19.61 -1.13
N ALA A 316 29.53 18.79 -0.42
CA ALA A 316 29.06 17.95 0.68
C ALA A 316 28.41 18.82 1.78
N ILE A 317 27.21 18.42 2.19
CA ILE A 317 26.46 19.06 3.28
C ILE A 317 27.00 18.50 4.62
N PRO A 318 27.27 19.32 5.65
CA PRO A 318 27.82 18.82 6.90
C PRO A 318 26.76 18.09 7.73
N ASN A 319 27.12 16.94 8.31
CA ASN A 319 26.29 16.22 9.28
C ASN A 319 26.22 17.00 10.60
N HIS A 320 25.00 17.31 11.08
CA HIS A 320 24.77 17.70 12.46
C HIS A 320 24.33 16.49 13.31
N THR A 321 25.08 16.25 14.38
CA THR A 321 24.77 15.32 15.46
C THR A 321 23.55 15.81 16.26
N MET A 322 22.59 14.91 16.52
CA MET A 322 21.44 15.17 17.40
C MET A 322 21.83 14.99 18.86
N ASP A 323 21.55 16.00 19.69
CA ASP A 323 21.40 15.81 21.14
C ASP A 323 19.92 15.51 21.44
N SER A 324 19.70 14.42 22.17
CA SER A 324 18.39 13.85 22.50
C SER A 324 17.92 14.29 23.88
N GLU A 325 16.88 15.11 23.96
CA GLU A 325 15.99 15.16 25.14
C GLU A 325 14.55 15.43 24.69
N SER A 326 13.65 14.49 25.00
CA SER A 326 12.22 14.60 24.75
C SER A 326 11.48 14.82 26.08
N PRO A 327 10.65 15.86 26.25
CA PRO A 327 9.69 15.90 27.33
C PRO A 327 8.38 15.22 26.93
N SER A 328 7.77 14.52 27.89
CA SER A 328 6.43 13.95 27.80
C SER A 328 5.36 15.04 27.83
N VAL A 329 4.30 14.88 27.04
CA VAL A 329 3.09 15.72 27.16
C VAL A 329 1.84 14.85 27.16
N SER A 330 1.22 14.74 28.34
CA SER A 330 -0.21 14.50 28.49
C SER A 330 -0.93 15.86 28.46
N GLY A 331 -1.85 16.07 27.51
CA GLY A 331 -2.67 17.28 27.41
C GLY A 331 -4.15 16.96 27.16
N PRO A 332 -5.08 17.82 27.61
CA PRO A 332 -6.51 17.55 27.63
C PRO A 332 -7.15 17.64 26.24
N SER A 333 -8.23 16.89 26.03
CA SER A 333 -9.07 16.94 24.83
C SER A 333 -9.73 18.31 24.67
N VAL A 334 -9.17 19.17 23.83
CA VAL A 334 -9.87 20.37 23.33
C VAL A 334 -10.61 19.94 22.07
N GLN A 335 -11.95 20.00 22.09
CA GLN A 335 -12.75 19.76 20.90
C GLN A 335 -12.43 20.83 19.84
N GLY A 336 -12.09 20.40 18.62
CA GLY A 336 -11.82 21.30 17.51
C GLY A 336 -13.00 22.20 17.15
N GLN A 337 -12.73 23.46 16.85
CA GLN A 337 -13.75 24.46 16.49
C GLN A 337 -13.83 24.63 14.96
N LYS A 338 -15.05 24.51 14.42
CA LYS A 338 -15.36 24.78 13.01
C LYS A 338 -15.35 26.29 12.72
N ILE A 339 -14.74 26.71 11.61
CA ILE A 339 -14.72 28.11 11.16
C ILE A 339 -15.30 28.18 9.73
N ASP A 340 -16.41 28.89 9.60
CA ASP A 340 -17.07 29.19 8.33
C ASP A 340 -17.03 30.71 8.10
N SER A 341 -16.30 31.16 7.08
CA SER A 341 -16.20 32.58 6.75
C SER A 341 -17.45 33.09 6.03
N ALA A 342 -17.98 34.23 6.49
CA ALA A 342 -19.05 34.96 5.82
C ALA A 342 -18.58 35.79 4.60
N GLN A 343 -17.28 35.81 4.32
CA GLN A 343 -16.69 36.59 3.22
C GLN A 343 -15.99 35.72 2.17
N ALA A 344 -15.47 34.55 2.56
CA ALA A 344 -14.85 33.62 1.62
C ALA A 344 -15.90 32.91 0.71
N PRO A 345 -15.50 32.39 -0.46
CA PRO A 345 -16.37 31.62 -1.34
C PRO A 345 -16.92 30.36 -0.67
N GLU A 346 -18.15 29.96 -1.01
CA GLU A 346 -18.81 28.80 -0.43
C GLU A 346 -18.05 27.49 -0.72
N PRO A 347 -17.85 26.59 0.25
CA PRO A 347 -17.28 25.25 0.04
C PRO A 347 -17.98 24.47 -1.09
N VAL A 348 -17.23 23.67 -1.85
CA VAL A 348 -17.81 22.80 -2.92
C VAL A 348 -18.37 21.49 -2.34
N GLY A 349 -18.03 21.15 -1.09
CA GLY A 349 -18.44 19.92 -0.44
C GLY A 349 -18.71 20.11 1.06
N ALA A 350 -18.94 19.00 1.75
CA ALA A 350 -19.28 18.98 3.18
C ALA A 350 -18.06 19.20 4.09
N TYR A 351 -17.47 20.39 4.05
CA TYR A 351 -16.32 20.78 4.87
C TYR A 351 -16.37 22.26 5.26
N PRO A 352 -15.75 22.66 6.39
CA PRO A 352 -15.59 24.07 6.75
C PRO A 352 -14.55 24.79 5.90
N HIS A 353 -14.53 26.12 5.93
CA HIS A 353 -13.39 26.88 5.41
C HIS A 353 -12.10 26.57 6.17
N ALA A 354 -12.18 26.50 7.51
CA ALA A 354 -11.08 26.09 8.37
C ALA A 354 -11.56 25.34 9.62
N ARG A 355 -10.67 24.56 10.21
CA ARG A 355 -10.87 23.94 11.52
C ARG A 355 -9.71 24.33 12.43
N ARG A 356 -10.05 24.81 13.63
CA ARG A 356 -9.09 25.12 14.70
C ARG A 356 -8.89 23.89 15.57
N GLU A 357 -7.64 23.54 15.83
CA GLU A 357 -7.22 22.54 16.81
C GLU A 357 -6.13 23.15 17.70
N GLY A 358 -6.48 23.52 18.94
CA GLY A 358 -5.58 24.27 19.82
C GLY A 358 -5.20 25.65 19.23
N GLU A 359 -3.91 25.85 18.99
CA GLU A 359 -3.33 27.06 18.38
C GLU A 359 -3.16 26.96 16.85
N TRP A 360 -3.56 25.83 16.26
CA TRP A 360 -3.40 25.56 14.84
C TRP A 360 -4.70 25.74 14.08
N LEU A 361 -4.59 26.25 12.86
CA LEU A 361 -5.65 26.40 11.88
C LEU A 361 -5.33 25.54 10.66
N PHE A 362 -6.27 24.69 10.31
CA PHE A 362 -6.23 23.84 9.11
C PHE A 362 -7.29 24.32 8.13
N LEU A 363 -6.87 24.94 7.03
CA LEU A 363 -7.80 25.36 5.98
C LEU A 363 -8.16 24.15 5.10
N SER A 364 -9.37 24.14 4.56
CA SER A 364 -9.74 23.24 3.46
C SER A 364 -9.08 23.68 2.15
N GLY A 365 -9.24 22.92 1.06
CA GLY A 365 -8.73 23.33 -0.26
C GLY A 365 -9.32 24.70 -0.66
N VAL A 366 -8.44 25.67 -0.95
CA VAL A 366 -8.80 27.04 -1.31
C VAL A 366 -8.49 27.28 -2.78
N GLY A 367 -9.55 27.44 -3.58
CA GLY A 367 -9.47 27.78 -4.99
C GLY A 367 -9.72 29.27 -5.27
N PRO A 368 -9.60 29.73 -6.53
CA PRO A 368 -9.70 31.13 -6.94
C PRO A 368 -11.14 31.67 -7.02
N ARG A 369 -12.16 30.87 -6.67
CA ARG A 369 -13.58 31.24 -6.81
C ARG A 369 -13.89 32.54 -6.04
N LYS A 370 -15.01 33.17 -6.38
CA LYS A 370 -15.55 34.34 -5.67
C LYS A 370 -16.88 33.98 -5.03
N ARG A 371 -17.11 34.47 -3.81
CA ARG A 371 -18.38 34.31 -3.11
C ARG A 371 -19.53 34.88 -3.94
N ASN A 372 -20.68 34.20 -3.93
CA ASN A 372 -21.88 34.61 -4.67
C ASN A 372 -21.66 34.83 -6.18
N SER A 373 -20.62 34.23 -6.77
CA SER A 373 -20.28 34.37 -8.18
C SER A 373 -20.12 33.01 -8.83
N LYS A 374 -20.69 32.86 -10.03
CA LYS A 374 -20.41 31.73 -10.92
C LYS A 374 -19.16 31.96 -11.77
N VAL A 375 -18.68 33.20 -11.86
CA VAL A 375 -17.46 33.56 -12.59
C VAL A 375 -16.25 33.22 -11.72
N ILE A 376 -15.32 32.45 -12.31
CA ILE A 376 -14.01 32.15 -11.73
C ILE A 376 -12.99 33.14 -12.34
N PRO A 377 -12.25 33.92 -11.54
CA PRO A 377 -11.22 34.83 -12.03
C PRO A 377 -10.18 34.11 -12.88
N GLY A 378 -9.87 34.66 -14.05
CA GLY A 378 -8.86 34.10 -14.95
C GLY A 378 -9.27 32.76 -15.56
N VAL A 379 -10.57 32.52 -15.79
CA VAL A 379 -11.09 31.38 -16.53
C VAL A 379 -12.14 31.87 -17.51
N GLU A 380 -12.01 31.48 -18.77
CA GLU A 380 -13.03 31.61 -19.79
C GLU A 380 -13.56 30.22 -20.12
N LEU A 381 -14.89 30.06 -20.08
CA LEU A 381 -15.58 28.81 -20.38
C LEU A 381 -16.36 28.95 -21.68
N ASP A 382 -16.51 27.85 -22.42
CA ASP A 382 -17.46 27.78 -23.54
C ASP A 382 -18.91 27.56 -23.06
N ASP A 383 -19.83 27.48 -24.01
CA ASP A 383 -21.25 27.24 -23.74
C ASP A 383 -21.53 25.86 -23.11
N GLN A 384 -20.56 24.93 -23.17
CA GLN A 384 -20.62 23.58 -22.62
C GLN A 384 -19.96 23.50 -21.21
N GLY A 385 -19.32 24.57 -20.75
CA GLY A 385 -18.65 24.65 -19.46
C GLY A 385 -17.20 24.14 -19.46
N GLU A 386 -16.61 23.92 -20.64
CA GLU A 386 -15.21 23.53 -20.79
C GLU A 386 -14.29 24.76 -20.85
N ILE A 387 -13.04 24.59 -20.41
CA ILE A 387 -12.08 25.69 -20.33
C ILE A 387 -11.57 26.06 -21.73
N LEU A 388 -11.91 27.27 -22.19
CA LEU A 388 -11.36 27.87 -23.41
C LEU A 388 -9.96 28.44 -23.15
N SER A 389 -9.81 29.17 -22.04
CA SER A 389 -8.56 29.79 -21.64
C SER A 389 -8.52 29.98 -20.13
N TYR A 390 -7.32 30.06 -19.57
CA TYR A 390 -7.13 30.46 -18.17
C TYR A 390 -5.83 31.24 -17.97
N ASP A 391 -5.79 32.04 -16.90
CA ASP A 391 -4.62 32.77 -16.44
C ASP A 391 -4.27 32.37 -15.00
N VAL A 392 -3.19 31.60 -14.85
CA VAL A 392 -2.72 31.12 -13.55
C VAL A 392 -2.27 32.26 -12.63
N VAL A 393 -1.82 33.39 -13.17
CA VAL A 393 -1.41 34.56 -12.36
C VAL A 393 -2.63 35.15 -11.66
N THR A 394 -3.69 35.43 -12.41
CA THR A 394 -4.97 35.93 -11.86
C THR A 394 -5.56 34.95 -10.86
N GLN A 395 -5.54 33.65 -11.15
CA GLN A 395 -6.05 32.64 -10.24
C GLN A 395 -5.23 32.56 -8.94
N THR A 396 -3.90 32.54 -9.03
CA THR A 396 -3.03 32.47 -7.86
C THR A 396 -3.25 33.67 -6.92
N LYS A 397 -3.38 34.88 -7.47
CA LYS A 397 -3.71 36.08 -6.68
C LYS A 397 -5.06 35.95 -5.97
N SER A 398 -6.06 35.41 -6.67
CA SER A 398 -7.39 35.17 -6.10
C SER A 398 -7.36 34.12 -4.97
N VAL A 399 -6.60 33.04 -5.13
CA VAL A 399 -6.41 32.03 -4.08
C VAL A 399 -5.78 32.65 -2.83
N ILE A 400 -4.73 33.44 -2.99
CA ILE A 400 -4.04 34.09 -1.85
C ILE A 400 -5.00 35.02 -1.09
N GLU A 401 -5.82 35.80 -1.79
CA GLU A 401 -6.82 36.67 -1.16
C GLU A 401 -7.91 35.89 -0.41
N ASN A 402 -8.34 34.75 -0.98
CA ASN A 402 -9.28 33.87 -0.31
C ASN A 402 -8.67 33.24 0.95
N VAL A 403 -7.42 32.80 0.90
CA VAL A 403 -6.68 32.28 2.07
C VAL A 403 -6.63 33.34 3.16
N LYS A 404 -6.24 34.57 2.80
CA LYS A 404 -6.21 35.72 3.73
C LYS A 404 -7.56 35.96 4.39
N THR A 405 -8.63 36.01 3.60
CA THR A 405 -10.00 36.22 4.10
C THR A 405 -10.42 35.15 5.10
N ILE A 406 -10.08 33.89 4.84
CA ILE A 406 -10.39 32.77 5.75
C ILE A 406 -9.58 32.88 7.05
N LEU A 407 -8.28 33.21 6.96
CA LEU A 407 -7.42 33.40 8.13
C LEU A 407 -7.90 34.57 9.01
N GLU A 408 -8.25 35.71 8.41
CA GLU A 408 -8.78 36.87 9.15
C GLU A 408 -10.10 36.54 9.83
N SER A 409 -10.99 35.78 9.17
CA SER A 409 -12.24 35.29 9.76
C SER A 409 -11.99 34.34 10.96
N ALA A 410 -10.83 33.68 10.98
CA ALA A 410 -10.38 32.80 12.05
C ALA A 410 -9.58 33.52 13.17
N GLY A 411 -9.33 34.83 13.03
CA GLY A 411 -8.51 35.61 13.96
C GLY A 411 -6.99 35.47 13.74
N SER A 412 -6.58 35.00 12.56
CA SER A 412 -5.18 34.82 12.14
C SER A 412 -4.84 35.73 10.94
N SER A 413 -3.67 35.55 10.32
CA SER A 413 -3.18 36.33 9.19
C SER A 413 -2.21 35.52 8.32
N LEU A 414 -1.87 36.02 7.12
CA LEU A 414 -0.95 35.34 6.20
C LEU A 414 0.44 35.13 6.82
N GLU A 415 0.90 36.06 7.66
CA GLU A 415 2.21 36.02 8.33
C GLU A 415 2.35 34.83 9.29
N LYS A 416 1.23 34.20 9.68
CA LYS A 416 1.20 33.03 10.55
C LYS A 416 1.07 31.71 9.78
N VAL A 417 1.08 31.76 8.45
CA VAL A 417 1.09 30.55 7.61
C VAL A 417 2.43 29.86 7.74
N VAL A 418 2.39 28.57 8.09
CA VAL A 418 3.59 27.75 8.29
C VAL A 418 3.83 26.79 7.14
N ASP A 419 2.77 26.29 6.50
CA ASP A 419 2.85 25.34 5.41
C ASP A 419 1.78 25.62 4.34
N VAL A 420 2.20 25.48 3.08
CA VAL A 420 1.32 25.57 1.91
C VAL A 420 1.60 24.40 0.97
N GLN A 421 0.61 23.52 0.81
CA GLN A 421 0.59 22.53 -0.25
C GLN A 421 -0.20 23.07 -1.44
N VAL A 422 0.44 23.13 -2.60
CA VAL A 422 -0.09 23.72 -3.83
C VAL A 422 -0.33 22.63 -4.87
N PHE A 423 -1.52 22.65 -5.45
CA PHE A 423 -1.91 21.78 -6.56
C PHE A 423 -2.01 22.62 -7.83
N LEU A 424 -1.24 22.26 -8.86
CA LEU A 424 -1.34 22.84 -10.21
C LEU A 424 -1.85 21.80 -11.20
N THR A 425 -2.69 22.21 -12.15
CA THR A 425 -3.16 21.30 -13.21
C THR A 425 -2.20 21.19 -14.40
N ASN A 426 -1.25 22.13 -14.53
CA ASN A 426 -0.25 22.14 -15.58
C ASN A 426 1.07 22.75 -15.06
N MET A 427 1.84 21.94 -14.33
CA MET A 427 3.12 22.34 -13.74
C MET A 427 4.09 22.88 -14.79
N LYS A 428 4.16 22.21 -15.94
CA LYS A 428 5.13 22.55 -16.99
C LYS A 428 4.92 23.96 -17.54
N ALA A 429 3.68 24.38 -17.75
CA ALA A 429 3.38 25.71 -18.28
C ALA A 429 3.32 26.79 -17.18
N ASP A 430 2.74 26.45 -16.03
CA ASP A 430 2.29 27.46 -15.07
C ASP A 430 3.29 27.74 -13.95
N PHE A 431 4.17 26.80 -13.63
CA PHE A 431 5.03 26.90 -12.45
C PHE A 431 5.85 28.20 -12.38
N PRO A 432 6.49 28.71 -13.45
CA PRO A 432 7.25 29.95 -13.37
C PRO A 432 6.38 31.16 -12.99
N ALA A 433 5.20 31.28 -13.60
CA ALA A 433 4.28 32.40 -13.38
C ALA A 433 3.61 32.33 -12.00
N PHE A 434 3.15 31.13 -11.61
CA PHE A 434 2.67 30.85 -10.27
C PHE A 434 3.74 31.18 -9.21
N ASN A 435 4.99 30.73 -9.41
CA ASN A 435 6.06 30.87 -8.42
C ASN A 435 6.44 32.33 -8.20
N ALA A 436 6.37 33.18 -9.24
CA ALA A 436 6.58 34.62 -9.12
C ALA A 436 5.53 35.25 -8.18
N VAL A 437 4.24 34.99 -8.42
CA VAL A 437 3.14 35.50 -7.56
C VAL A 437 3.23 34.97 -6.14
N TYR A 438 3.54 33.67 -5.99
CA TYR A 438 3.70 33.07 -4.67
C TYR A 438 4.82 33.75 -3.87
N ALA A 439 5.96 34.02 -4.51
CA ALA A 439 7.12 34.64 -3.87
C ALA A 439 6.82 36.07 -3.37
N GLU A 440 5.98 36.84 -4.08
CA GLU A 440 5.56 38.18 -3.65
C GLU A 440 4.90 38.17 -2.27
N THR A 441 4.20 37.09 -1.90
CA THR A 441 3.48 36.97 -0.63
C THR A 441 4.25 36.16 0.41
N PHE A 442 4.65 34.93 0.07
CA PHE A 442 5.10 33.95 1.07
C PHE A 442 6.62 33.89 1.26
N ALA A 443 7.42 34.49 0.38
CA ALA A 443 8.89 34.43 0.51
C ALA A 443 9.37 35.08 1.82
N ALA A 444 8.78 36.21 2.21
CA ALA A 444 9.11 36.89 3.46
C ALA A 444 8.48 36.21 4.70
N ILE A 445 7.37 35.49 4.51
CA ILE A 445 6.67 34.74 5.57
C ILE A 445 7.48 33.49 5.95
N GLY A 446 8.20 32.90 4.99
CA GLY A 446 9.02 31.72 5.23
C GLY A 446 8.20 30.44 5.42
N ALA A 447 6.99 30.39 4.85
CA ALA A 447 6.16 29.19 4.86
C ALA A 447 6.84 28.04 4.10
N THR A 448 6.80 26.83 4.65
CA THR A 448 7.19 25.63 3.89
C THR A 448 6.21 25.44 2.73
N ARG A 449 6.71 24.95 1.60
CA ARG A 449 5.89 24.75 0.40
C ARG A 449 6.18 23.42 -0.25
N THR A 450 5.12 22.68 -0.56
CA THR A 450 5.14 21.57 -1.50
C THR A 450 4.25 21.92 -2.69
N THR A 451 4.73 21.71 -3.92
CA THR A 451 3.94 21.97 -5.13
C THR A 451 3.90 20.71 -5.98
N VAL A 452 2.70 20.21 -6.27
CA VAL A 452 2.48 18.96 -7.02
C VAL A 452 1.57 19.23 -8.23
N GLU A 453 1.77 18.45 -9.28
CA GLU A 453 0.87 18.44 -10.43
C GLU A 453 -0.28 17.45 -10.17
N VAL A 454 -1.51 17.84 -10.54
CA VAL A 454 -2.69 16.98 -10.47
C VAL A 454 -3.47 17.00 -11.78
N ASN A 455 -4.07 15.87 -12.15
CA ASN A 455 -4.80 15.75 -13.42
C ASN A 455 -6.05 16.65 -13.50
N ARG A 456 -6.72 16.93 -12.37
CA ARG A 456 -7.93 17.77 -12.32
C ARG A 456 -8.25 18.23 -10.89
N LEU A 457 -9.01 19.32 -10.80
CA LEU A 457 -9.61 19.86 -9.57
C LEU A 457 -11.15 19.83 -9.67
N PRO A 458 -11.90 19.91 -8.55
CA PRO A 458 -13.37 19.76 -8.55
C PRO A 458 -14.15 20.85 -9.30
N THR A 459 -13.49 21.92 -9.70
CA THR A 459 -14.02 23.03 -10.50
C THR A 459 -13.01 23.36 -11.60
N PRO A 460 -13.37 24.10 -12.67
CA PRO A 460 -12.44 24.43 -13.75
C PRO A 460 -11.42 25.49 -13.33
N ILE A 461 -10.54 25.13 -12.40
CA ILE A 461 -9.48 25.96 -11.80
C ILE A 461 -8.13 25.29 -12.06
N ALA A 462 -7.08 26.10 -12.21
CA ALA A 462 -5.72 25.66 -12.49
C ALA A 462 -4.85 25.57 -11.24
N VAL A 463 -5.25 26.19 -10.14
CA VAL A 463 -4.48 26.24 -8.89
C VAL A 463 -5.39 26.15 -7.65
N GLU A 464 -5.00 25.33 -6.67
CA GLU A 464 -5.63 25.23 -5.34
C GLU A 464 -4.57 25.16 -4.24
N PHE A 465 -4.80 25.83 -3.11
CA PHE A 465 -3.91 25.78 -1.94
C PHE A 465 -4.54 25.03 -0.78
N LYS A 466 -3.73 24.25 -0.08
CA LYS A 466 -4.01 23.70 1.25
C LYS A 466 -3.05 24.36 2.24
N VAL A 467 -3.60 24.99 3.27
CA VAL A 467 -2.84 25.89 4.15
C VAL A 467 -2.95 25.45 5.61
N ILE A 468 -1.81 25.48 6.31
CA ILE A 468 -1.74 25.35 7.77
C ILE A 468 -1.17 26.65 8.33
N ALA A 469 -1.81 27.20 9.35
CA ALA A 469 -1.40 28.44 10.00
C ALA A 469 -1.52 28.35 11.52
N LYS A 470 -0.86 29.26 12.23
CA LYS A 470 -1.09 29.51 13.66
C LYS A 470 -2.17 30.57 13.86
N LEU A 471 -2.82 30.56 15.02
CA LEU A 471 -3.74 31.62 15.45
C LEU A 471 -3.06 32.95 15.70
#